data_AF-A0A7X3WCZ3-F1
#
_entry.id   AF-A0A7X3WCZ3-F1
#
_cell.length_a   1.000
_cell.length_b   1.000
_cell.length_c   1.000
_cell.angle_alpha   90.00
_cell.angle_beta   90.00
_cell.angle_gamma   90.00
#
_symmetry.space_group_name_H-M   'P 1'
#
loop_
_entity.id
_entity.type
_entity.pdbx_description
1 polymer ?
#
loop_
_entity_poly.entity_id
_entity_poly.type
_entity_poly.pdbx_seq_one_letter_code
_entity_poly.pdbx_strand_id
1 'polypeptide(L)' 'MARTKRPGKAAASRAAKTLSNPKSTKKAKSSAAKTLANRSSSIRTVKSAPKSGRVGQKAIKKAVSSVKSKRRYGSKRR' A
#
# COMPACT_ATOMS: atom_id res chain seq x y z
N MET A 1 22.87 -1.09 13.23
CA MET A 1 21.41 -1.09 13.53
C MET A 1 20.78 -2.34 12.90
N ALA A 2 20.10 -3.19 13.68
CA ALA A 2 19.49 -4.41 13.15
C ALA A 2 18.39 -4.07 12.13
N ARG A 3 18.45 -4.69 10.94
CA ARG A 3 17.45 -4.54 9.88
C ARG A 3 16.17 -5.25 10.33
N THR A 4 15.28 -4.54 11.01
CA THR A 4 14.02 -5.12 11.49
C THR A 4 13.20 -5.57 10.28
N LYS A 5 13.02 -6.89 10.15
CA LYS A 5 12.24 -7.47 9.04
C LYS A 5 10.79 -6.99 9.19
N ARG A 6 10.22 -6.44 8.11
CA ARG A 6 8.81 -6.01 8.08
C ARG A 6 7.89 -7.20 8.38
N PRO A 7 6.79 -7.01 9.14
CA PRO A 7 5.87 -8.10 9.43
C PRO A 7 5.20 -8.62 8.15
N GLY A 8 5.37 -9.92 7.89
CA GLY A 8 4.79 -10.62 6.75
C GLY A 8 3.26 -10.69 6.77
N LYS A 9 2.63 -11.14 5.66
CA LYS A 9 1.16 -11.18 5.51
C LYS A 9 0.49 -11.97 6.65
N ALA A 10 1.06 -13.12 7.01
CA ALA A 10 0.57 -13.94 8.11
C ALA A 10 0.58 -13.21 9.46
N ALA A 11 1.64 -12.46 9.78
CA ALA A 11 1.75 -11.71 11.03
C ALA A 11 0.67 -10.62 11.12
N ALA A 12 0.36 -9.95 10.01
CA ALA A 12 -0.69 -8.95 9.95
C ALA A 12 -2.09 -9.56 10.10
N SER A 13 -2.36 -10.69 9.44
CA SER A 13 -3.62 -11.39 9.57
C SER A 13 -3.86 -11.89 11.00
N ARG A 14 -2.82 -12.38 11.68
CA ARG A 14 -2.90 -12.76 13.09
C ARG A 14 -3.18 -11.55 13.98
N ALA A 15 -2.45 -10.44 13.78
CA ALA A 15 -2.66 -9.20 14.52
C ALA A 15 -4.10 -8.67 14.36
N ALA A 16 -4.66 -8.71 13.16
CA ALA A 16 -6.05 -8.29 12.91
C ALA A 16 -7.05 -9.14 13.69
N LYS A 17 -6.90 -10.47 13.68
CA LYS A 17 -7.74 -11.39 14.46
C LYS A 17 -7.62 -11.14 15.97
N THR A 18 -6.42 -10.81 16.46
CA THR A 18 -6.20 -10.47 17.87
C THR A 18 -6.92 -9.18 18.28
N LEU A 19 -6.97 -8.17 17.40
CA LEU A 19 -7.68 -6.93 17.68
C LEU A 19 -9.20 -7.09 17.69
N SER A 20 -9.75 -7.92 16.80
CA SER A 20 -11.18 -8.20 16.74
C SER A 20 -11.67 -9.15 17.84
N ASN A 21 -10.77 -9.80 18.59
CA ASN A 21 -11.15 -10.71 19.67
C ASN A 21 -11.41 -9.93 20.98
N PRO A 22 -12.66 -9.87 21.47
CA PRO A 22 -12.98 -9.13 22.70
C PRO A 22 -12.28 -9.72 23.93
N LYS A 23 -12.04 -11.03 23.97
CA LYS A 23 -11.40 -11.76 25.09
C LYS A 23 -9.87 -11.64 25.11
N SER A 24 -9.26 -10.97 24.13
CA SER A 24 -7.83 -10.74 24.09
C SER A 24 -7.35 -9.76 25.17
N THR A 25 -6.20 -10.05 25.78
CA THR A 25 -5.57 -9.21 26.81
C THR A 25 -5.09 -7.86 26.26
N LYS A 26 -5.05 -6.82 27.11
CA LYS A 26 -4.57 -5.48 26.74
C LYS A 26 -3.15 -5.49 26.15
N LYS A 27 -2.25 -6.31 26.70
CA LYS A 27 -0.87 -6.48 26.19
C LYS A 27 -0.86 -7.06 24.77
N ALA A 28 -1.68 -8.07 24.49
CA ALA A 28 -1.79 -8.68 23.17
C ALA A 28 -2.41 -7.72 22.13
N LYS A 29 -3.44 -6.95 22.52
CA LYS A 29 -4.01 -5.91 21.65
C LYS A 29 -2.98 -4.82 21.33
N SER A 30 -2.17 -4.41 22.30
CA SER A 30 -1.10 -3.42 22.09
C SER A 30 0.00 -3.91 21.14
N SER A 31 0.48 -5.15 21.28
CA SER A 31 1.50 -5.69 20.36
C SER A 31 0.94 -5.91 18.95
N ALA A 32 -0.33 -6.31 18.82
CA ALA A 32 -1.01 -6.45 17.55
C ALA A 32 -1.18 -5.10 16.82
N ALA A 33 -1.53 -4.04 17.55
CA ALA A 33 -1.60 -2.69 17.01
C ALA A 33 -0.25 -2.21 16.46
N LYS A 34 0.85 -2.42 17.22
CA LYS A 34 2.21 -2.10 16.77
C LYS A 34 2.58 -2.86 15.49
N THR A 35 2.21 -4.12 15.39
CA THR A 35 2.46 -4.97 14.22
C THR A 35 1.74 -4.45 12.97
N LEU A 36 0.47 -4.05 13.10
CA LEU A 36 -0.32 -3.49 12.01
C LEU A 36 0.19 -2.10 11.59
N ALA A 37 0.53 -1.23 12.54
CA ALA A 37 1.10 0.09 12.26
C ALA A 37 2.41 -0.02 11.46
N ASN A 38 3.30 -0.93 11.85
CA ASN A 38 4.57 -1.19 11.18
C ASN A 38 4.42 -1.78 9.76
N ARG A 39 3.25 -2.36 9.43
CA ARG A 39 2.92 -2.79 8.08
C ARG A 39 2.30 -1.67 7.25
N SER A 40 1.40 -0.90 7.85
CA SER A 40 0.68 0.19 7.17
C SER A 40 1.61 1.33 6.77
N SER A 41 2.67 1.60 7.55
CA SER A 41 3.71 2.58 7.18
C SER A 41 4.46 2.24 5.89
N SER A 42 4.41 0.98 5.42
CA SER A 42 5.01 0.60 4.13
C SER A 42 4.04 0.61 2.94
N ILE A 43 2.73 0.72 3.18
CA ILE A 43 1.69 0.70 2.13
C ILE A 43 1.25 2.12 1.76
N ARG A 44 1.44 3.09 2.65
CA ARG A 44 1.30 4.52 2.34
C ARG A 44 2.47 5.03 1.48
N THR A 45 2.69 4.44 0.31
CA THR A 45 3.22 5.19 -0.83
C THR A 45 2.10 6.11 -1.31
N VAL A 46 1.73 7.09 -0.48
CA VAL A 46 0.96 8.23 -0.99
C VAL A 46 1.92 8.88 -1.96
N LYS A 47 1.66 8.75 -3.25
CA LYS A 47 2.45 9.44 -4.26
C LYS A 47 2.26 10.92 -3.98
N SER A 48 3.25 11.54 -3.36
CA SER A 48 3.20 12.95 -3.01
C SER A 48 2.79 13.72 -4.25
N ALA A 49 1.73 14.52 -4.15
CA ALA A 49 1.41 15.46 -5.22
C ALA A 49 2.64 16.35 -5.43
N PRO A 50 3.02 16.67 -6.68
CA PRO A 50 4.14 17.57 -6.94
C PRO A 50 3.87 18.92 -6.24
N LYS A 51 4.87 19.42 -5.50
CA LYS A 51 4.76 20.64 -4.66
C LYS A 51 4.41 21.89 -5.46
N SER A 52 4.76 21.92 -6.75
CA SER A 52 4.21 22.87 -7.70
C SER A 52 3.16 22.13 -8.53
N GLY A 53 2.02 22.76 -8.83
CA GLY A 53 1.01 22.22 -9.75
C GLY A 53 1.51 21.95 -11.19
N ARG A 54 2.83 22.02 -11.41
CA ARG A 54 3.51 21.75 -12.65
C ARG A 54 3.77 20.26 -12.79
N VAL A 55 2.90 19.59 -13.52
CA VAL A 55 3.11 18.20 -13.94
C VAL A 55 4.34 18.16 -14.86
N GLY A 56 5.44 17.55 -14.41
CA GLY A 56 6.66 17.46 -15.21
C GLY A 56 6.44 16.73 -16.54
N GLN A 57 7.15 17.12 -17.59
CA GLN A 57 7.00 16.56 -18.95
C GLN A 57 7.05 15.02 -18.99
N LYS A 58 7.85 14.39 -18.10
CA LYS A 58 7.92 12.92 -17.98
C LYS A 58 6.59 12.28 -17.55
N ALA A 59 5.83 12.94 -16.68
CA ALA A 59 4.52 12.47 -16.26
C ALA A 59 3.48 12.64 -17.38
N ILE A 60 3.54 13.75 -18.11
CA ILE A 60 2.71 14.00 -19.31
C ILE A 60 2.99 12.93 -20.38
N LYS A 61 4.27 12.68 -20.70
CA LYS A 61 4.67 11.65 -21.67
C LYS A 61 4.16 10.26 -21.30
N LYS A 62 4.17 9.90 -20.01
CA LYS A 62 3.59 8.64 -19.49
C LYS A 62 2.07 8.58 -19.61
N ALA A 63 1.36 9.68 -19.36
CA ALA A 63 -0.09 9.75 -19.49
C ALA A 63 -0.54 9.64 -20.97
N VAL A 64 0.14 10.33 -21.88
CA VAL A 64 -0.18 10.26 -23.32
C VAL A 64 0.10 8.85 -23.88
N SER A 65 1.18 8.21 -23.45
CA SER A 65 1.52 6.85 -23.89
C SER A 65 0.54 5.79 -23.35
N SER A 66 -0.03 5.97 -22.16
CA SER A 66 -1.05 5.03 -21.63
C SER A 66 -2.40 5.15 -22.36
N VAL A 67 -2.77 6.33 -22.83
CA VAL A 67 -3.96 6.53 -23.68
C VAL A 67 -3.77 5.88 -25.06
N LYS A 68 -2.56 5.96 -25.63
CA LYS A 68 -2.25 5.35 -26.94
C LYS A 68 -2.24 3.82 -26.90
N SER A 69 -1.91 3.19 -25.76
CA SER A 69 -1.89 1.72 -25.64
C SER A 69 -3.28 1.11 -25.44
N LYS A 70 -4.21 1.79 -24.75
CA LYS A 70 -5.60 1.29 -24.60
C LYS A 70 -6.36 1.19 -25.92
N ARG A 71 -6.00 1.99 -26.93
CA ARG A 71 -6.60 1.92 -28.27
C ARG A 71 -6.13 0.70 -29.08
N ARG A 72 -5.06 0.01 -28.69
CA ARG A 72 -4.53 -1.17 -29.40
C ARG A 72 -4.97 -2.54 -28.84
N TYR A 73 -5.66 -2.58 -27.71
CA TYR A 73 -6.16 -3.83 -27.11
C TYR A 73 -7.69 -3.88 -26.98
N GLY A 74 -8.41 -3.03 -27.71
CA GLY A 74 -9.88 -2.91 -27.67
C GLY A 74 -10.62 -3.41 -28.91
N SER A 75 -9.94 -3.95 -29.93
CA SER A 75 -10.60 -4.47 -31.14
C SER A 75 -10.20 -5.91 -31.43
N LYS A 76 -10.80 -6.84 -30.69
CA LYS A 76 -11.20 -8.19 -31.14
C LYS A 76 -11.91 -8.86 -29.97
N ARG A 77 -13.20 -8.52 -29.80
CA ARG A 77 -14.18 -9.53 -29.39
C ARG A 77 -14.34 -10.46 -30.59
N ARG A 78 -13.77 -11.65 -30.50
CA ARG A 78 -14.18 -12.84 -31.23
C ARG A 78 -14.13 -13.97 -30.23
#